data_AF-A0A349J1X6-F1
#
_entry.id   AF-A0A349J1X6-F1
#
_cell.length_a   1.000
_cell.length_b   1.000
_cell.length_c   1.000
_cell.angle_alpha   90.00
_cell.angle_beta   90.00
_cell.angle_gamma   90.00
#
_symmetry.space_group_name_H-M   'P 1'
#
loop_
_entity.id
_entity.type
_entity.pdbx_description
1 polymer ?
#
loop_
_entity_poly.entity_id
_entity_poly.type
_entity_poly.pdbx_seq_one_letter_code
_entity_poly.pdbx_strand_id
1 'polypeptide(L)' 'MSKAKSTNNSDFNDAIELMFFAYRDFIADPDVILAAHGFGRAHHRVLHFVAGNPGISIADLLDILRVTKQSLARV' A
#
# COMPACT_ATOMS: atom_id res chain seq x y z
N MET A 1 29.85 24.02 -16.18
CA MET A 1 28.45 24.50 -16.33
C MET A 1 27.57 23.28 -16.53
N SER A 2 26.81 22.88 -15.50
CA SER A 2 25.90 21.72 -15.56
C SER A 2 24.59 22.14 -16.21
N LYS A 3 24.23 21.54 -17.35
CA LYS A 3 23.01 21.85 -18.10
C LYS A 3 21.83 21.22 -17.34
N ALA A 4 20.97 22.04 -16.75
CA ALA A 4 19.74 21.56 -16.11
C ALA A 4 18.91 20.80 -17.14
N LYS A 5 18.58 19.54 -16.84
CA LYS A 5 17.76 18.67 -17.69
C LYS A 5 16.34 19.26 -17.71
N SER A 6 15.89 19.72 -18.88
CA SER A 6 14.50 20.16 -19.09
C SER A 6 13.58 18.96 -18.92
N THR A 7 12.91 18.85 -17.78
CA THR A 7 11.87 17.83 -17.54
C THR A 7 10.71 18.08 -18.48
N ASN A 8 10.58 17.25 -19.51
CA ASN A 8 9.43 17.26 -20.41
C ASN A 8 8.27 16.50 -19.75
N ASN A 9 7.04 16.79 -20.18
CA ASN A 9 5.83 16.11 -19.68
C ASN A 9 5.89 14.58 -19.87
N SER A 10 6.69 14.10 -20.82
CA SER A 10 7.01 12.68 -21.02
C SER A 10 7.71 12.05 -19.83
N ASP A 11 8.66 12.75 -19.20
CA ASP A 11 9.45 12.20 -18.09
C ASP A 11 8.57 11.94 -16.85
N PHE A 12 7.53 12.76 -16.66
CA PHE A 12 6.54 12.56 -15.60
C PHE A 12 5.61 11.38 -15.88
N ASN A 13 5.17 11.21 -17.14
CA ASN A 13 4.35 10.07 -17.51
C ASN A 13 5.10 8.75 -17.33
N ASP A 14 6.36 8.70 -17.77
CA ASP A 14 7.22 7.52 -17.59
C ASP A 14 7.42 7.21 -16.10
N ALA A 15 7.62 8.22 -15.26
CA ALA A 15 7.74 8.04 -13.81
C ALA A 15 6.46 7.51 -13.17
N ILE A 16 5.29 8.00 -13.59
CA ILE A 16 3.98 7.52 -13.11
C ILE A 16 3.78 6.05 -13.52
N GLU A 17 4.13 5.69 -14.75
CA GLU A 17 3.98 4.33 -15.25
C GLU A 17 4.93 3.36 -14.53
N LEU A 18 6.18 3.77 -14.31
CA LEU A 18 7.14 2.98 -13.51
C LEU A 18 6.65 2.83 -12.07
N MET A 19 6.09 3.88 -11.46
CA MET A 19 5.50 3.80 -10.13
C MET A 19 4.31 2.82 -10.10
N PHE A 20 3.49 2.81 -11.15
CA PHE A 20 2.38 1.86 -11.28
C PHE A 20 2.88 0.41 -11.32
N PHE A 21 3.87 0.09 -12.15
CA PHE A 21 4.43 -1.27 -12.23
C PHE A 21 5.11 -1.68 -10.92
N ALA A 22 5.92 -0.79 -10.35
CA ALA A 22 6.58 -1.04 -9.06
C ALA A 22 5.55 -1.30 -7.96
N TYR A 23 4.50 -0.47 -7.88
CA TYR A 23 3.43 -0.65 -6.90
C TYR A 23 2.70 -1.97 -7.09
N ARG A 24 2.32 -2.32 -8.34
CA ARG A 24 1.65 -3.59 -8.66
C ARG A 24 2.48 -4.79 -8.25
N ASP A 25 3.75 -4.81 -8.62
CA ASP A 25 4.64 -5.96 -8.37
C ASP A 25 4.96 -6.07 -6.87
N PHE A 26 5.16 -4.93 -6.18
CA PHE A 26 5.38 -4.88 -4.74
C PHE A 26 4.23 -5.52 -3.94
N ILE A 27 3.01 -5.41 -4.44
CA ILE A 27 1.82 -5.92 -3.76
C ILE A 27 1.38 -7.31 -4.25
N ALA A 28 2.03 -7.89 -5.27
CA ALA A 28 1.61 -9.17 -5.86
C ALA A 28 2.02 -10.38 -5.00
N ASP A 29 3.28 -10.48 -4.60
CA ASP A 29 3.78 -11.62 -3.82
C ASP A 29 3.09 -11.74 -2.45
N PRO A 30 2.87 -10.66 -1.67
CA PRO A 30 2.13 -10.75 -0.43
C PRO A 30 0.70 -11.27 -0.61
N ASP A 31 0.02 -10.94 -1.71
CA ASP A 31 -1.34 -11.43 -1.97
C ASP A 31 -1.37 -12.94 -2.19
N VAL A 32 -0.37 -13.49 -2.88
CA VAL A 32 -0.26 -14.94 -3.09
C VAL A 32 -0.07 -15.66 -1.76
N ILE A 33 0.80 -15.14 -0.90
CA ILE A 33 1.05 -15.71 0.43
C ILE A 33 -0.22 -15.61 1.29
N LEU A 34 -0.87 -14.46 1.31
CA LEU A 34 -2.08 -14.22 2.11
C LEU A 34 -3.27 -15.05 1.63
N ALA A 35 -3.39 -15.31 0.34
CA ALA A 35 -4.45 -16.16 -0.21
C ALA A 35 -4.40 -17.59 0.36
N ALA A 36 -3.20 -18.12 0.64
CA ALA A 36 -3.05 -19.42 1.31
C ALA A 36 -3.66 -19.45 2.73
N HIS A 37 -3.85 -18.29 3.35
CA HIS A 37 -4.50 -18.12 4.65
C HIS A 37 -5.96 -17.64 4.56
N GLY A 38 -6.52 -17.52 3.36
CA GLY A 38 -7.86 -16.93 3.13
C GLY A 38 -7.90 -15.41 3.37
N PHE A 39 -6.74 -14.76 3.39
CA PHE A 39 -6.61 -13.33 3.62
C PHE A 39 -6.56 -12.56 2.30
N GLY A 40 -6.98 -11.29 2.37
CA GLY A 40 -7.07 -10.37 1.24
C GLY A 40 -6.46 -9.01 1.56
N ARG A 41 -6.63 -8.05 0.65
CA ARG A 41 -5.97 -6.73 0.73
C ARG A 41 -6.18 -5.97 2.04
N ALA A 42 -7.37 -6.04 2.62
CA ALA A 42 -7.64 -5.35 3.88
C ALA A 42 -6.90 -6.01 5.06
N HIS A 43 -6.82 -7.35 5.08
CA HIS A 43 -6.00 -8.10 6.03
C HIS A 43 -4.51 -7.72 5.91
N HIS A 44 -4.00 -7.63 4.67
CA HIS A 44 -2.60 -7.22 4.44
C HIS A 44 -2.28 -5.87 5.11
N ARG A 45 -3.14 -4.87 4.90
CA ARG A 45 -2.94 -3.54 5.48
C ARG A 45 -2.97 -3.58 7.01
N VAL A 46 -3.89 -4.35 7.60
CA VAL A 46 -3.95 -4.53 9.06
C VAL A 46 -2.66 -5.14 9.60
N LEU A 47 -2.20 -6.24 8.99
CA LEU A 47 -0.97 -6.94 9.41
C LEU A 47 0.27 -6.03 9.32
N HIS A 48 0.38 -5.25 8.24
CA HIS A 48 1.48 -4.29 8.06
C HIS A 48 1.57 -3.31 9.24
N PHE A 49 0.46 -2.68 9.63
CA PHE A 49 0.48 -1.68 10.70
C PHE A 49 0.64 -2.29 12.09
N VAL A 50 0.02 -3.43 12.35
CA VAL A 50 0.14 -4.12 13.65
C VAL A 50 1.56 -4.64 13.87
N ALA A 51 2.20 -5.20 12.84
CA ALA A 51 3.58 -5.69 12.93
C ALA A 51 4.59 -4.58 13.20
N GLY A 52 4.39 -3.39 12.59
CA GLY A 52 5.27 -2.24 12.81
C GLY A 52 4.97 -1.43 14.08
N ASN A 53 3.78 -1.60 14.69
CA ASN A 53 3.33 -0.85 15.85
C ASN A 53 2.70 -1.78 16.90
N PRO A 54 3.52 -2.54 17.66
CA PRO A 54 3.01 -3.43 18.70
C PRO A 54 2.15 -2.66 19.71
N GLY A 55 0.93 -3.13 19.96
CA GLY A 55 0.00 -2.48 20.89
C GLY A 55 -0.79 -1.29 20.33
N ILE A 56 -0.75 -1.04 19.01
CA ILE A 56 -1.60 -0.04 18.37
C ILE A 56 -3.08 -0.26 18.75
N SER A 57 -3.78 0.82 19.12
CA SER A 57 -5.19 0.72 19.47
C SER A 57 -6.04 0.49 18.22
N ILE A 58 -7.19 -0.14 18.38
CA ILE A 58 -8.15 -0.33 17.28
C ILE A 58 -8.59 1.03 16.71
N ALA A 59 -8.71 2.08 17.54
CA ALA A 59 -9.08 3.41 17.09
C ALA A 59 -8.02 4.01 16.16
N ASP A 60 -6.75 3.98 16.58
CA ASP A 60 -5.63 4.50 15.78
C ASP A 60 -5.47 3.73 14.47
N LEU A 61 -5.64 2.40 14.52
CA LEU A 61 -5.59 1.56 13.32
C LEU A 61 -6.66 1.96 12.30
N LEU A 62 -7.89 2.21 12.75
CA LEU A 62 -8.99 2.65 11.86
C LEU A 62 -8.73 4.03 11.26
N ASP A 63 -8.15 4.96 12.04
CA ASP A 63 -7.81 6.30 11.60
C ASP A 63 -6.70 6.30 10.53
N ILE A 64 -5.68 5.44 10.70
CA ILE A 64 -4.61 5.22 9.71
C ILE A 64 -5.18 4.57 8.46
N LEU A 65 -6.00 3.54 8.61
CA LEU A 65 -6.59 2.81 7.48
C LEU A 65 -7.66 3.61 6.75
N ARG A 66 -8.15 4.72 7.32
CA ARG A 66 -9.22 5.56 6.76
C ARG A 66 -10.50 4.74 6.50
N VAL A 67 -10.80 3.78 7.38
CA VAL A 67 -12.00 2.92 7.28
C VAL A 67 -12.84 2.99 8.55
N THR A 68 -14.11 2.62 8.45
CA THR A 68 -15.00 2.54 9.60
C THR A 68 -14.91 1.17 10.29
N LYS A 69 -15.33 1.10 11.56
CA LYS A 69 -15.48 -0.17 12.30
C LYS A 69 -16.33 -1.17 11.52
N GLN A 70 -17.43 -0.71 10.92
CA GLN A 70 -18.34 -1.56 10.15
C GLN A 70 -17.69 -2.08 8.86
N SER A 71 -16.84 -1.27 8.22
CA SER A 71 -16.10 -1.70 7.03
C SER A 71 -15.05 -2.74 7.39
N LEU A 72 -14.36 -2.57 8.53
CA LEU A 72 -13.37 -3.52 9.01
C LEU A 72 -14.00 -4.86 9.41
N ALA A 73 -15.19 -4.87 10.01
CA ALA A 73 -15.87 -6.09 10.44
C ALA A 73 -16.36 -6.99 9.28
N ARG A 74 -16.28 -6.52 8.02
CA ARG A 74 -16.68 -7.26 6.81
C ARG A 74 -15.49 -7.87 6.06
N VAL A 75 -14.28 -7.52 6.50
CA VAL A 75 -13.02 -8.08 6.03
C VAL A 75 -12.81 -9.40 6.74
#